data_AF-A0A7S0QFN9-F1
#
_entry.id   AF-A0A7S0QFN9-F1
#
_cell.length_a   1.000
_cell.length_b   1.000
_cell.length_c   1.000
_cell.angle_alpha   90.00
_cell.angle_beta   90.00
_cell.angle_gamma   90.00
#
_symmetry.space_group_name_H-M   'P 1'
#
loop_
_entity.id
_entity.type
_entity.pdbx_description
1 polymer ?
#
loop_
_entity_poly.entity_id
_entity_poly.type
_entity_poly.pdbx_seq_one_letter_code
_entity_poly.pdbx_strand_id
1 'polypeptide(L)'
;GGGVGRGPGGRAGKALGYLWACLLVVSKDYGRVMAERRVALRDRVALACRVMDDASLSASLRTLTHALVEEGDLSALLLTGLNWRAQVLLSHFLDATGDVQSATLLLAFLPHPGTQAFQYTREWVEEYRDLLDR
;
A
#
# COMPACT_ATOMS: atom_id res chain seq x y z
N GLY A 1 -25.94 13.61 -3.95
CA GLY A 1 -25.37 13.34 -5.28
C GLY A 1 -24.15 12.47 -5.11
N GLY A 2 -24.32 11.16 -5.23
CA GLY A 2 -23.25 10.17 -5.05
C GLY A 2 -22.72 9.73 -6.40
N GLY A 3 -21.47 10.08 -6.69
CA GLY A 3 -20.73 9.63 -7.86
C GLY A 3 -19.43 8.97 -7.42
N VAL A 4 -19.52 7.80 -6.78
CA VAL A 4 -18.36 6.95 -6.54
C VAL A 4 -17.93 6.40 -7.90
N GLY A 5 -16.83 6.93 -8.42
CA GLY A 5 -16.23 6.53 -9.68
C GLY A 5 -15.79 5.07 -9.64
N ARG A 6 -16.65 4.16 -10.11
CA ARG A 6 -16.22 2.87 -10.66
C ARG A 6 -15.45 3.17 -11.95
N GLY A 7 -14.15 3.36 -11.84
CA GLY A 7 -13.24 3.34 -12.99
C GLY A 7 -13.35 2.00 -13.74
N PRO A 8 -12.94 1.93 -15.01
CA PRO A 8 -13.16 0.78 -15.89
C PRO A 8 -12.21 -0.39 -15.54
N GLY A 9 -12.36 -0.96 -14.34
CA GLY A 9 -11.57 -2.09 -13.83
C GLY A 9 -12.12 -3.46 -14.24
N GLY A 10 -12.60 -3.58 -15.48
CA GLY A 10 -13.14 -4.85 -16.00
C GLY A 10 -12.07 -5.93 -16.14
N ARG A 11 -12.47 -7.20 -16.23
CA ARG A 11 -11.59 -8.36 -16.53
C ARG A 11 -10.66 -8.09 -17.72
N ALA A 12 -11.15 -7.38 -18.73
CA ALA A 12 -10.38 -6.95 -19.89
C ALA A 12 -9.23 -5.96 -19.55
N GLY A 13 -9.46 -5.03 -18.62
CA GLY A 13 -8.44 -4.06 -18.19
C GLY A 13 -7.28 -4.71 -17.42
N LYS A 14 -7.57 -5.74 -16.61
CA LYS A 14 -6.54 -6.54 -15.95
C LYS A 14 -5.72 -7.36 -16.95
N ALA A 15 -6.39 -8.05 -17.88
CA ALA A 15 -5.70 -8.83 -18.92
C ALA A 15 -4.79 -7.95 -19.78
N LEU A 16 -5.26 -6.76 -20.18
CA LEU A 16 -4.45 -5.80 -20.90
C LEU A 16 -3.25 -5.32 -20.07
N GLY A 17 -3.44 -5.11 -18.77
CA GLY A 17 -2.35 -4.77 -17.84
C GLY A 17 -1.25 -5.83 -17.79
N TYR A 18 -1.62 -7.12 -17.70
CA TYR A 18 -0.63 -8.20 -17.72
C TYR A 18 0.11 -8.32 -19.06
N LEU A 19 -0.61 -8.22 -20.19
CA LEU A 19 0.01 -8.24 -21.50
C LEU A 19 0.99 -7.08 -21.68
N TRP A 20 0.62 -5.89 -21.21
CA TRP A 20 1.49 -4.73 -21.20
C TRP A 20 2.72 -4.94 -20.31
N ALA A 21 2.56 -5.49 -19.11
CA ALA A 21 3.70 -5.83 -18.25
C ALA A 21 4.65 -6.83 -18.91
N CYS A 22 4.14 -7.86 -19.61
CA CYS A 22 4.98 -8.78 -20.38
C CYS A 22 5.77 -8.05 -21.48
N LEU A 23 5.12 -7.15 -22.22
CA LEU A 23 5.80 -6.35 -23.26
C LEU A 23 6.92 -5.48 -22.67
N LEU A 24 6.68 -4.86 -21.51
CA LEU A 24 7.67 -4.04 -20.82
C LEU A 24 8.86 -4.87 -20.32
N VAL A 25 8.63 -6.09 -19.83
CA VAL A 25 9.69 -7.03 -19.45
C VAL A 25 10.56 -7.39 -20.65
N VAL A 26 9.95 -7.71 -21.79
CA VAL A 26 10.68 -8.00 -23.04
C VAL A 26 11.50 -6.79 -23.48
N SER A 27 10.98 -5.58 -23.26
CA SER A 27 11.65 -4.31 -23.58
C SER A 27 12.70 -3.89 -22.53
N LYS A 28 12.89 -4.67 -21.46
CA LYS A 28 13.76 -4.36 -20.30
C LYS A 28 13.44 -3.04 -19.59
N ASP A 29 12.21 -2.57 -19.68
CA ASP A 29 11.76 -1.33 -19.03
C ASP A 29 11.09 -1.67 -17.68
N TYR A 30 11.91 -2.06 -16.71
CA TYR A 30 11.44 -2.55 -15.41
C TYR A 30 10.84 -1.44 -14.54
N GLY A 31 11.26 -0.19 -14.73
CA GLY A 31 10.66 0.95 -14.04
C GLY A 31 9.18 1.10 -14.37
N ARG A 32 8.81 0.92 -15.64
CA ARG A 32 7.40 0.96 -16.06
C ARG A 32 6.60 -0.25 -15.63
N VAL A 33 7.23 -1.42 -15.53
CA VAL A 33 6.58 -2.61 -14.93
C VAL A 33 6.16 -2.30 -13.49
N MET A 34 7.05 -1.67 -12.72
CA MET A 34 6.77 -1.29 -11.33
C MET A 34 5.69 -0.22 -11.20
N ALA A 35 5.52 0.65 -12.20
CA ALA A 35 4.50 1.70 -12.21
C ALA A 35 3.11 1.24 -12.72
N GLU A 36 2.97 0.04 -13.30
CA GLU A 36 1.72 -0.41 -13.93
C GLU A 36 0.63 -0.77 -12.89
N ARG A 37 -0.19 0.21 -12.53
CA ARG A 37 -1.27 0.06 -11.52
C ARG A 37 -2.37 -0.93 -11.91
N ARG A 38 -2.50 -1.32 -13.19
CA ARG A 38 -3.46 -2.38 -13.61
C ARG A 38 -3.03 -3.77 -13.18
N VAL A 39 -1.75 -3.95 -12.83
CA VAL A 39 -1.18 -5.19 -12.29
C VAL A 39 -1.09 -5.06 -10.77
N ALA A 40 -1.47 -6.12 -10.06
CA ALA A 40 -1.40 -6.13 -8.60
C ALA A 40 0.03 -5.87 -8.12
N LEU A 41 0.17 -5.13 -7.01
CA LEU A 41 1.48 -4.80 -6.44
C LEU A 41 2.34 -6.05 -6.21
N ARG A 42 1.74 -7.11 -5.68
CA ARG A 42 2.39 -8.41 -5.46
C ARG A 42 3.04 -8.96 -6.73
N ASP A 43 2.33 -8.92 -7.85
CA ASP A 43 2.82 -9.49 -9.11
C ASP A 43 3.92 -8.62 -9.72
N ARG A 44 3.80 -7.29 -9.60
CA ARG A 44 4.87 -6.35 -9.99
C ARG A 44 6.16 -6.62 -9.21
N VAL A 45 6.06 -6.76 -7.89
CA VAL A 45 7.19 -7.05 -7.01
C VAL A 45 7.79 -8.43 -7.31
N ALA A 46 6.95 -9.46 -7.47
CA ALA A 46 7.41 -10.80 -7.82
C ALA A 46 8.16 -10.83 -9.16
N LEU A 47 7.66 -10.07 -10.15
CA LEU A 47 8.31 -9.93 -11.45
C LEU A 47 9.64 -9.18 -11.34
N ALA A 48 9.68 -8.07 -10.61
CA ALA A 48 10.91 -7.31 -10.35
C ALA A 48 12.00 -8.19 -9.73
N CYS A 49 11.65 -8.99 -8.72
CA CYS A 49 12.58 -9.95 -8.09
C CYS A 49 13.15 -10.99 -9.07
N ARG A 50 12.49 -11.26 -10.20
CA ARG A 50 12.95 -12.23 -11.20
C ARG A 50 13.83 -11.62 -12.29
N VAL A 51 13.69 -10.33 -12.58
CA VAL A 51 14.26 -9.71 -13.79
C VAL A 51 15.26 -8.60 -13.51
N MET A 52 15.26 -8.03 -12.31
CA MET A 52 16.14 -6.92 -11.92
C MET A 52 17.35 -7.41 -11.13
N ASP A 53 18.48 -6.72 -11.27
CA ASP A 53 19.62 -6.90 -10.37
C ASP A 53 19.33 -6.29 -8.99
N ASP A 54 20.08 -6.72 -7.97
CA ASP A 54 19.85 -6.34 -6.58
C ASP A 54 19.88 -4.82 -6.33
N ALA A 55 20.76 -4.09 -7.03
CA ALA A 55 20.89 -2.64 -6.86
C ALA A 55 19.67 -1.91 -7.44
N SER A 56 19.27 -2.27 -8.66
CA SER A 56 18.08 -1.73 -9.32
C SER A 56 16.80 -2.10 -8.55
N LEU A 57 16.71 -3.34 -8.06
CA LEU A 57 15.58 -3.83 -7.27
C LEU A 57 15.45 -3.05 -5.96
N SER A 58 16.54 -2.90 -5.22
CA SER A 58 16.55 -2.19 -3.94
C SER A 58 16.16 -0.72 -4.12
N ALA A 59 16.69 -0.06 -5.15
CA ALA A 59 16.33 1.32 -5.47
C ALA A 59 14.84 1.45 -5.82
N SER A 60 14.33 0.55 -6.68
CA SER A 60 12.95 0.59 -7.15
C SER A 60 11.95 0.29 -6.04
N LEU A 61 12.23 -0.70 -5.18
CA LEU A 61 11.38 -1.01 -4.03
C LEU A 61 11.34 0.13 -3.03
N ARG A 62 12.46 0.81 -2.78
CA ARG A 62 12.49 1.99 -1.91
C ARG A 62 11.61 3.12 -2.45
N THR A 63 11.75 3.45 -3.73
CA THR A 63 10.93 4.49 -4.38
C THR A 63 9.45 4.11 -4.38
N LEU A 64 9.12 2.87 -4.72
CA LEU A 64 7.74 2.37 -4.73
C LEU A 64 7.12 2.39 -3.33
N THR A 65 7.87 1.94 -2.31
CA THR A 65 7.42 1.94 -0.92
C THR A 65 7.14 3.36 -0.45
N HIS A 66 8.06 4.30 -0.71
CA HIS A 66 7.87 5.70 -0.35
C HIS A 66 6.61 6.29 -0.99
N ALA A 67 6.41 6.09 -2.29
CA ALA A 67 5.23 6.60 -2.99
C ALA A 67 3.92 6.04 -2.40
N LEU A 68 3.87 4.73 -2.12
CA LEU A 68 2.67 4.11 -1.57
C LEU A 68 2.39 4.54 -0.11
N VAL A 69 3.44 4.80 0.68
CA VAL A 69 3.29 5.31 2.05
C VAL A 69 2.73 6.73 2.05
N GLU A 70 3.26 7.60 1.20
CA GLU A 70 2.75 8.98 1.04
C GLU A 70 1.30 9.01 0.53
N GLU A 71 0.93 8.08 -0.35
CA GLU A 71 -0.45 7.94 -0.84
C GLU A 71 -1.41 7.34 0.20
N GLY A 72 -0.90 6.78 1.32
CA GLY A 72 -1.73 6.04 2.27
C GLY A 72 -2.28 4.72 1.70
N ASP A 73 -1.66 4.14 0.68
CA ASP A 73 -2.12 2.87 0.08
C ASP A 73 -1.71 1.69 0.97
N LEU A 74 -2.69 1.05 1.62
CA LEU A 74 -2.47 -0.11 2.50
C LEU A 74 -1.77 -1.28 1.80
N SER A 75 -1.74 -1.33 0.47
CA SER A 75 -0.91 -2.30 -0.28
C SER A 75 0.58 -2.19 0.09
N ALA A 76 1.04 -1.02 0.54
CA ALA A 76 2.38 -0.80 1.05
C ALA A 76 2.75 -1.70 2.23
N LEU A 77 1.77 -2.23 2.98
CA LEU A 77 2.00 -3.21 4.05
C LEU A 77 2.74 -4.46 3.54
N LEU A 78 2.60 -4.80 2.25
CA LEU A 78 3.37 -5.87 1.62
C LEU A 78 4.88 -5.60 1.67
N LEU A 79 5.29 -4.34 1.59
CA LEU A 79 6.69 -3.91 1.48
C LEU A 79 7.25 -3.44 2.82
N THR A 80 6.45 -2.71 3.60
CA THR A 80 6.86 -2.20 4.91
C THR A 80 6.77 -3.26 5.99
N GLY A 81 5.86 -4.23 5.85
CA GLY A 81 5.42 -5.11 6.92
C GLY A 81 4.62 -4.37 7.99
N LEU A 82 3.92 -5.11 8.84
CA LEU A 82 3.20 -4.54 9.97
C LEU A 82 4.17 -4.29 11.15
N ASN A 83 4.90 -3.19 11.09
CA ASN A 83 5.82 -2.73 12.13
C ASN A 83 5.67 -1.21 12.37
N TRP A 84 6.51 -0.62 13.22
CA TRP A 84 6.43 0.82 13.55
C TRP A 84 6.48 1.76 12.34
N ARG A 85 7.10 1.36 11.22
CA ARG A 85 7.11 2.16 9.97
C ARG A 85 5.75 2.19 9.30
N ALA A 86 4.89 1.21 9.56
CA ALA A 86 3.51 1.20 9.09
C ALA A 86 2.66 2.27 9.78
N GLN A 87 3.08 2.84 10.92
CA GLN A 87 2.31 3.90 11.59
C GLN A 87 2.15 5.13 10.69
N VAL A 88 3.20 5.53 9.97
CA VAL A 88 3.15 6.66 9.03
C VAL A 88 2.18 6.35 7.88
N LEU A 89 2.24 5.14 7.33
CA LEU A 89 1.30 4.67 6.31
C LEU A 89 -0.15 4.71 6.81
N LEU A 90 -0.41 4.23 8.03
CA LEU A 90 -1.76 4.20 8.59
C LEU A 90 -2.28 5.62 8.88
N SER A 91 -1.40 6.55 9.26
CA SER A 91 -1.75 7.96 9.41
C SER A 91 -2.20 8.55 8.07
N HIS A 92 -1.41 8.38 7.01
CA HIS A 92 -1.78 8.87 5.68
C HIS A 92 -3.06 8.21 5.15
N PHE A 93 -3.26 6.91 5.42
CA PHE A 93 -4.49 6.21 5.09
C PHE A 93 -5.69 6.81 5.81
N LEU A 94 -5.55 7.07 7.12
CA LEU A 94 -6.61 7.69 7.93
C LEU A 94 -6.92 9.10 7.45
N ASP A 95 -5.91 9.91 7.17
CA ASP A 95 -6.07 11.28 6.65
C ASP A 95 -6.79 11.28 5.28
N ALA A 96 -6.52 10.29 4.43
CA ALA A 96 -7.11 10.19 3.10
C ALA A 96 -8.55 9.63 3.10
N THR A 97 -8.88 8.74 4.03
CA THR A 97 -10.14 7.97 4.01
C THR A 97 -11.09 8.27 5.15
N GLY A 98 -10.59 8.73 6.30
CA GLY A 98 -11.32 8.82 7.56
C GLY A 98 -11.68 7.46 8.17
N ASP A 99 -11.17 6.34 7.64
CA ASP A 99 -11.48 5.00 8.14
C ASP A 99 -10.63 4.65 9.39
N VAL A 100 -11.05 5.22 10.52
CA VAL A 100 -10.44 4.97 11.83
C VAL A 100 -10.61 3.52 12.28
N GLN A 101 -11.65 2.83 11.83
CA GLN A 101 -11.90 1.42 12.18
C GLN A 101 -10.80 0.53 11.61
N SER A 102 -10.53 0.61 10.30
CA SER A 102 -9.51 -0.20 9.64
C SER A 102 -8.11 0.13 10.17
N ALA A 103 -7.82 1.42 10.41
CA ALA A 103 -6.55 1.85 10.99
C ALA A 103 -6.36 1.27 12.41
N THR A 104 -7.36 1.41 13.27
CA THR A 104 -7.34 0.92 14.66
C THR A 104 -7.19 -0.60 14.72
N LEU A 105 -7.92 -1.33 13.86
CA LEU A 105 -7.81 -2.79 13.80
C LEU A 105 -6.40 -3.23 13.41
N LEU A 106 -5.79 -2.59 12.40
CA LEU A 106 -4.42 -2.89 11.97
C LEU A 106 -3.40 -2.59 13.07
N LEU A 107 -3.58 -1.50 13.82
CA LEU A 107 -2.73 -1.16 14.97
C LEU A 107 -2.80 -2.20 16.09
N ALA A 108 -3.97 -2.82 16.33
CA ALA A 108 -4.11 -3.85 17.36
C ALA A 108 -3.21 -5.08 17.11
N PHE A 109 -2.81 -5.32 15.86
CA PHE A 109 -1.90 -6.41 15.49
C PHE A 109 -0.42 -5.99 15.48
N LEU A 110 -0.10 -4.71 15.71
CA LEU A 110 1.30 -4.28 15.81
C LEU A 110 1.92 -4.80 17.12
N PRO A 111 3.14 -5.38 17.05
CA PRO A 111 3.88 -5.70 18.27
C PRO A 111 4.10 -4.41 19.02
N HIS A 112 3.51 -4.29 20.21
CA HIS A 112 3.58 -3.08 21.02
C HIS A 112 5.03 -2.87 21.48
N PRO A 113 5.76 -1.91 20.89
CA PRO A 113 6.98 -1.46 21.55
C PRO A 113 6.51 -0.62 22.75
N GLY A 114 7.20 -0.65 23.88
CA GLY A 114 6.90 0.24 25.03
C GLY A 114 7.17 1.72 24.75
N THR A 115 6.93 2.20 23.52
CA THR A 115 7.34 3.50 22.96
C THR A 115 6.12 4.35 22.54
N GLN A 116 6.39 5.57 22.07
CA GLN A 116 5.42 6.59 21.65
C GLN A 116 4.38 6.11 20.60
N ALA A 117 4.67 5.09 19.80
CA ALA A 117 3.70 4.50 18.87
C ALA A 117 2.43 3.99 19.58
N PHE A 118 2.56 3.56 20.84
CA PHE A 118 1.46 3.12 21.67
C PHE A 118 0.53 4.28 22.11
N GLN A 119 1.04 5.52 22.20
CA GLN A 119 0.23 6.68 22.59
C GLN A 119 -0.75 7.06 21.48
N TYR A 120 -0.27 7.24 20.24
CA TYR A 120 -1.14 7.47 19.08
C TYR A 120 -2.14 6.32 18.85
N THR A 121 -1.74 5.09 19.14
CA THR A 121 -2.64 3.94 19.05
C THR A 121 -3.80 4.04 20.03
N ARG A 122 -3.56 4.53 21.26
CA ARG A 122 -4.64 4.72 22.24
C ARG A 122 -5.62 5.80 21.80
N GLU A 123 -5.12 6.90 21.26
CA GLU A 123 -5.98 8.02 20.80
C GLU A 123 -6.95 7.56 19.71
N TRP A 124 -6.48 6.81 18.70
CA TRP A 124 -7.37 6.30 17.65
C TRP A 124 -8.34 5.22 18.14
N VAL A 125 -7.90 4.38 19.10
CA VAL A 125 -8.78 3.41 19.77
C VAL A 125 -9.89 4.13 20.55
N GLU A 126 -9.54 5.19 21.27
CA GLU A 126 -10.49 5.99 22.05
C GLU A 126 -11.48 6.70 21.12
N GLU A 127 -11.01 7.30 20.02
CA GLU A 127 -11.88 7.93 19.02
C GLU A 127 -12.83 6.90 18.36
N TYR A 128 -12.33 5.70 18.03
CA TYR A 128 -13.19 4.63 17.52
C TYR A 128 -14.21 4.15 18.56
N ARG A 129 -13.85 4.09 19.86
CA ARG A 129 -14.80 3.75 20.93
C ARG A 129 -15.87 4.84 21.10
N ASP A 130 -15.48 6.11 21.08
CA ASP A 130 -16.42 7.22 21.15
C ASP A 130 -17.38 7.24 19.96
N LEU A 131 -16.94 6.81 18.77
CA LEU A 131 -17.83 6.64 17.61
C LEU A 131 -18.83 5.50 17.79
N LEU A 132 -18.47 4.44 18.51
CA LEU A 132 -19.35 3.30 18.80
C LEU A 132 -20.29 3.54 19.98
N ASP A 133 -19.88 4.35 20.95
CA ASP A 133 -20.66 4.70 22.15
C ASP A 133 -21.69 5.82 21.88
N ARG A 134 -21.78 6.32 20.64
CA ARG A 134 -22.80 7.26 20.13
C ARG A 134 -23.97 6.52 19.46
#